data_AF-A0A238BJ97-F1
#
_entry.id   AF-A0A238BJ97-F1
#
_cell.length_a   1.000
_cell.length_b   1.000
_cell.length_c   1.000
_cell.angle_alpha   90.00
_cell.angle_beta   90.00
_cell.angle_gamma   90.00
#
_symmetry.space_group_name_H-M   'P 1'
#
loop_
_entity.id
_entity.type
_entity.pdbx_description
1 polymer ?
#
loop_
_entity_poly.entity_id
_entity_poly.type
_entity_poly.pdbx_seq_one_letter_code
_entity_poly.pdbx_strand_id
1 'polypeptide(L)'
;MHFDRLVATTAINSLNTATFLAHIGKNRVPVPLFEKKRVKLSSKATGDNDYLPATYASFNREDYIIIQAPTKENMIDFWRMVWQDGCKLIVCVVEQSQMTTENDAEKCYQYWPTKPDTKMEIGQKRFTVSLVKTKEEKGFIIYDLALSAHLDADVTAGKAVAKDDGSVDIGIGDDDTKPRHIIIFHITNWSIGIWPDLDQLGSFIKNLQVKRYKS
;
A
#
# COMPACT_ATOMS: atom_id res chain seq x y z
N MET A 1 -6.44 -18.03 -26.51
CA MET A 1 -5.31 -18.66 -27.24
C MET A 1 -3.90 -18.20 -26.84
N HIS A 2 -3.68 -17.08 -26.13
CA HIS A 2 -2.35 -16.79 -25.51
C HIS A 2 -2.35 -16.76 -23.98
N PHE A 3 -3.50 -16.50 -23.32
CA PHE A 3 -3.62 -16.54 -21.87
C PHE A 3 -3.56 -17.96 -21.29
N ASP A 4 -3.96 -18.97 -22.07
CA ASP A 4 -3.99 -20.39 -21.64
C ASP A 4 -2.58 -20.96 -21.35
N ARG A 5 -1.52 -20.25 -21.78
CA ARG A 5 -0.12 -20.59 -21.54
C ARG A 5 0.49 -19.92 -20.32
N LEU A 6 -0.27 -19.11 -19.56
CA LEU A 6 0.14 -18.65 -18.23
C LEU A 6 0.04 -19.81 -17.22
N VAL A 7 0.85 -20.84 -17.44
CA VAL A 7 1.09 -21.88 -16.44
C VAL A 7 2.12 -21.31 -15.48
N ALA A 8 1.71 -21.12 -14.22
CA ALA A 8 2.61 -20.72 -13.15
C ALA A 8 3.82 -21.66 -13.15
N THR A 9 4.98 -21.16 -13.56
CA THR A 9 6.22 -21.96 -13.71
C THR A 9 6.75 -22.44 -12.35
N THR A 10 6.06 -22.09 -11.26
CA THR A 10 6.22 -22.69 -9.94
C THR A 10 4.83 -23.05 -9.43
N ALA A 11 4.54 -24.34 -9.29
CA ALA A 11 3.27 -24.80 -8.73
C ALA A 11 3.10 -24.20 -7.33
N ILE A 12 2.04 -23.41 -7.16
CA ILE A 12 1.61 -22.93 -5.85
C ILE A 12 1.22 -24.18 -5.02
N ASN A 13 1.82 -24.34 -3.85
CA ASN A 13 1.57 -25.46 -2.94
C ASN A 13 1.61 -24.99 -1.49
N SER A 14 1.20 -25.85 -0.55
CA SER A 14 1.14 -25.51 0.87
C SER A 14 2.48 -25.06 1.45
N LEU A 15 3.60 -25.56 0.94
CA LEU A 15 4.94 -25.21 1.41
C LEU A 15 5.33 -23.78 1.01
N ASN A 16 5.00 -23.34 -0.20
CA ASN A 16 5.33 -22.01 -0.70
C ASN A 16 4.22 -20.95 -0.48
N THR A 17 3.15 -21.34 0.24
CA THR A 17 2.03 -20.47 0.64
C THR A 17 1.67 -20.55 2.13
N ALA A 18 2.51 -21.20 2.96
CA ALA A 18 2.24 -21.40 4.39
C ALA A 18 1.88 -20.10 5.12
N THR A 19 2.60 -19.01 4.83
CA THR A 19 2.34 -17.68 5.42
C THR A 19 0.98 -17.12 5.03
N PHE A 20 0.56 -17.32 3.77
CA PHE A 20 -0.78 -16.94 3.30
C PHE A 20 -1.86 -17.72 4.06
N LEU A 21 -1.68 -19.04 4.22
CA LEU A 21 -2.62 -19.90 4.95
C LEU A 21 -2.70 -19.53 6.45
N ALA A 22 -1.61 -19.10 7.05
CA ALA A 22 -1.60 -18.62 8.44
C ALA A 22 -2.35 -17.29 8.63
N HIS A 23 -2.55 -16.51 7.56
CA HIS A 23 -3.16 -15.19 7.59
C HIS A 23 -4.41 -15.06 6.71
N ILE A 24 -5.18 -16.14 6.54
CA ILE A 24 -6.39 -16.15 5.66
C ILE A 24 -7.30 -14.95 5.94
N GLY A 25 -7.54 -14.62 7.21
CA GLY A 25 -8.40 -13.50 7.62
C GLY A 25 -7.91 -12.10 7.24
N LYS A 26 -6.67 -11.95 6.76
CA LYS A 26 -6.12 -10.67 6.26
C LYS A 26 -6.27 -10.49 4.75
N ASN A 27 -6.73 -11.51 4.03
CA ASN A 27 -6.93 -11.48 2.59
C ASN A 27 -8.40 -11.16 2.28
N ARG A 28 -8.64 -10.27 1.30
CA ARG A 28 -9.98 -10.06 0.75
C ARG A 28 -10.41 -11.20 -0.15
N VAL A 29 -9.49 -11.68 -0.96
CA VAL A 29 -9.72 -12.77 -1.91
C VAL A 29 -8.71 -13.89 -1.66
N PRO A 30 -9.12 -15.16 -1.85
CA PRO A 30 -8.26 -16.31 -1.58
C PRO A 30 -7.24 -16.53 -2.72
N VAL A 31 -6.45 -15.51 -3.01
CA VAL A 31 -5.37 -15.53 -4.01
C VAL A 31 -4.04 -15.72 -3.29
N PRO A 32 -3.42 -16.91 -3.36
CA PRO A 32 -2.19 -17.18 -2.64
C PRO A 32 -1.03 -16.34 -3.16
N LEU A 33 -0.19 -15.89 -2.22
CA LEU A 33 1.06 -15.19 -2.53
C LEU A 33 2.22 -16.16 -2.55
N PHE A 34 3.12 -15.98 -3.52
CA PHE A 34 4.37 -16.74 -3.55
C PHE A 34 5.33 -16.20 -2.49
N GLU A 35 5.75 -17.05 -1.56
CA GLU A 35 6.55 -16.66 -0.38
C GLU A 35 7.82 -15.86 -0.73
N LYS A 36 8.47 -16.17 -1.86
CA LYS A 36 9.70 -15.46 -2.28
C LYS A 36 9.46 -14.05 -2.80
N LYS A 37 8.22 -13.70 -3.17
CA LYS A 37 7.87 -12.39 -3.74
C LYS A 37 6.94 -11.57 -2.86
N ARG A 38 6.39 -12.13 -1.77
CA ARG A 38 5.54 -11.35 -0.87
C ARG A 38 6.32 -10.17 -0.28
N VAL A 39 5.61 -9.09 -0.02
CA VAL A 39 6.12 -8.01 0.81
C VAL A 39 6.22 -8.51 2.26
N LYS A 40 7.36 -8.25 2.90
CA LYS A 40 7.59 -8.57 4.32
C LYS A 40 7.64 -7.25 5.10
N LEU A 41 6.70 -7.05 6.02
CA LEU A 41 6.69 -5.84 6.83
C LEU A 41 7.70 -5.92 7.96
N SER A 42 8.46 -4.85 8.17
CA SER A 42 9.37 -4.73 9.32
C SER A 42 8.60 -4.57 10.63
N SER A 43 9.01 -5.30 11.66
CA SER A 43 8.43 -5.19 13.00
C SER A 43 9.10 -4.03 13.76
N LYS A 44 8.38 -2.92 13.97
CA LYS A 44 8.89 -1.74 14.70
C LYS A 44 8.14 -1.47 16.00
N ALA A 45 6.98 -2.10 16.22
CA ALA A 45 6.19 -1.96 17.44
C ALA A 45 5.65 -3.33 17.91
N THR A 46 5.29 -3.44 19.19
CA THR A 46 4.65 -4.64 19.73
C THR A 46 3.32 -4.90 19.02
N GLY A 47 3.10 -6.14 18.59
CA GLY A 47 1.89 -6.52 17.84
C GLY A 47 2.03 -6.35 16.32
N ASP A 48 3.14 -5.80 15.83
CA ASP A 48 3.46 -5.84 14.41
C ASP A 48 3.59 -7.29 13.94
N ASN A 49 3.08 -7.53 12.74
CA ASN A 49 3.25 -8.75 11.98
C ASN A 49 3.94 -8.42 10.65
N ASP A 50 4.45 -9.43 9.97
CA ASP A 50 5.18 -9.28 8.72
C ASP A 50 4.32 -9.50 7.46
N TYR A 51 3.01 -9.73 7.62
CA TYR A 51 2.11 -10.14 6.55
C TYR A 51 1.17 -9.03 6.08
N LEU A 52 1.16 -8.83 4.77
CA LEU A 52 0.19 -8.03 4.03
C LEU A 52 -0.07 -8.75 2.69
N PRO A 53 -1.30 -8.73 2.12
CA PRO A 53 -1.60 -9.39 0.85
C PRO A 53 -1.02 -8.63 -0.36
N ALA A 54 0.31 -8.46 -0.38
CA ALA A 54 1.10 -7.72 -1.36
C ALA A 54 2.27 -8.55 -1.91
N THR A 55 2.62 -8.35 -3.17
CA THR A 55 3.77 -8.97 -3.85
C THR A 55 4.59 -7.93 -4.60
N TYR A 56 5.90 -8.10 -4.59
CA TYR A 56 6.80 -7.39 -5.49
C TYR A 56 6.66 -7.91 -6.91
N ALA A 57 6.72 -7.00 -7.87
CA ALA A 57 6.81 -7.26 -9.29
C ALA A 57 7.77 -6.25 -9.93
N SER A 58 8.43 -6.64 -11.01
CA SER A 58 9.31 -5.74 -11.74
C SER A 58 8.99 -5.85 -13.23
N PHE A 59 8.91 -4.70 -13.91
CA PHE A 59 8.66 -4.62 -15.35
C PHE A 59 9.43 -3.44 -15.93
N ASN A 60 10.17 -3.64 -17.02
CA ASN A 60 10.94 -2.60 -17.69
C ASN A 60 11.84 -1.75 -16.75
N ARG A 61 12.53 -2.41 -15.81
CA ARG A 61 13.42 -1.78 -14.79
C ARG A 61 12.70 -0.91 -13.75
N GLU A 62 11.38 -0.97 -13.71
CA GLU A 62 10.57 -0.36 -12.67
C GLU A 62 10.09 -1.44 -11.71
N ASP A 63 10.16 -1.13 -10.41
CA ASP A 63 9.64 -1.98 -9.35
C ASP A 63 8.23 -1.53 -8.95
N TYR A 64 7.40 -2.53 -8.66
CA TYR A 64 6.00 -2.36 -8.33
C TYR A 64 5.67 -3.22 -7.12
N ILE A 65 4.71 -2.74 -6.33
CA ILE A 65 4.04 -3.54 -5.33
C ILE A 65 2.59 -3.68 -5.76
N ILE A 66 2.15 -4.93 -5.95
CA ILE A 66 0.76 -5.26 -6.28
C ILE A 66 0.12 -5.79 -5.00
N ILE A 67 -0.97 -5.17 -4.58
CA ILE A 67 -1.66 -5.48 -3.32
C ILE A 67 -3.15 -5.63 -3.55
N GLN A 68 -3.80 -6.50 -2.76
CA GLN A 68 -5.26 -6.50 -2.64
C GLN A 68 -5.76 -5.16 -2.05
N ALA A 69 -7.00 -4.78 -2.35
CA ALA A 69 -7.59 -3.56 -1.80
C ALA A 69 -7.47 -3.53 -0.26
N PRO A 70 -6.99 -2.44 0.38
CA PRO A 70 -6.88 -2.39 1.83
C PRO A 70 -8.22 -2.56 2.54
N THR A 71 -8.25 -3.31 3.65
CA THR A 71 -9.37 -3.40 4.59
C THR A 71 -9.18 -2.42 5.74
N LYS A 72 -10.19 -2.29 6.59
CA LYS A 72 -10.08 -1.46 7.80
C LYS A 72 -8.99 -1.99 8.73
N GLU A 73 -8.87 -3.31 8.85
CA GLU A 73 -7.96 -4.02 9.74
C GLU A 73 -6.50 -3.90 9.27
N ASN A 74 -6.25 -3.98 7.97
CA ASN A 74 -4.89 -3.96 7.41
C ASN A 74 -4.45 -2.60 6.86
N MET A 75 -5.27 -1.55 6.99
CA MET A 75 -4.91 -0.17 6.60
C MET A 75 -3.58 0.29 7.22
N ILE A 76 -3.34 -0.03 8.50
CA ILE A 76 -2.07 0.32 9.14
C ILE A 76 -0.88 -0.39 8.46
N ASP A 77 -1.06 -1.67 8.11
CA ASP A 77 -0.07 -2.50 7.44
C ASP A 77 0.21 -1.98 6.01
N PHE A 78 -0.81 -1.45 5.33
CA PHE A 78 -0.65 -0.74 4.05
C PHE A 78 0.25 0.49 4.18
N TRP A 79 0.03 1.35 5.17
CA TRP A 79 0.88 2.54 5.35
C TRP A 79 2.28 2.20 5.89
N ARG A 80 2.43 1.11 6.65
CA ARG A 80 3.74 0.53 7.01
C ARG A 80 4.52 0.15 5.75
N MET A 81 3.89 -0.51 4.79
CA MET A 81 4.48 -0.86 3.49
C MET A 81 4.92 0.39 2.73
N VAL A 82 4.02 1.36 2.56
CA VAL A 82 4.31 2.61 1.84
C VAL A 82 5.51 3.34 2.45
N TRP A 83 5.58 3.39 3.79
CA TRP A 83 6.71 4.01 4.49
C TRP A 83 8.01 3.24 4.33
N GLN A 84 8.01 1.94 4.62
CA GLN A 84 9.25 1.15 4.61
C GLN A 84 9.85 1.03 3.20
N ASP A 85 9.01 0.91 2.17
CA ASP A 85 9.46 0.73 0.78
C ASP A 85 9.61 2.06 0.04
N GLY A 86 9.42 3.19 0.73
CA GLY A 86 9.62 4.53 0.18
C GLY A 86 8.71 4.83 -1.02
N CYS A 87 7.51 4.25 -1.07
CA CYS A 87 6.58 4.43 -2.17
C CYS A 87 6.12 5.89 -2.26
N LYS A 88 6.37 6.56 -3.39
CA LYS A 88 5.91 7.96 -3.63
C LYS A 88 4.59 8.04 -4.40
N LEU A 89 4.21 6.96 -5.08
CA LEU A 89 3.09 6.92 -6.01
C LEU A 89 2.26 5.66 -5.77
N ILE A 90 0.97 5.86 -5.56
CA ILE A 90 -0.03 4.80 -5.40
C ILE A 90 -1.04 4.93 -6.53
N VAL A 91 -1.31 3.84 -7.24
CA VAL A 91 -2.37 3.78 -8.24
C VAL A 91 -3.54 2.98 -7.67
N CYS A 92 -4.65 3.66 -7.41
CA CYS A 92 -5.89 3.02 -7.00
C CYS A 92 -6.78 2.79 -8.23
N VAL A 93 -7.03 1.53 -8.55
CA VAL A 93 -7.92 1.12 -9.68
C VAL A 93 -9.31 0.70 -9.21
N VAL A 94 -9.62 0.88 -7.92
CA VAL A 94 -10.94 0.57 -7.36
C VAL A 94 -11.89 1.71 -7.70
N GLU A 95 -13.00 1.42 -8.36
CA GLU A 95 -14.03 2.42 -8.66
C GLU A 95 -14.49 3.17 -7.40
N GLN A 96 -14.78 4.46 -7.51
CA GLN A 96 -15.14 5.29 -6.35
C GLN A 96 -16.38 4.78 -5.59
N SER A 97 -17.33 4.15 -6.29
CA SER A 97 -18.53 3.54 -5.70
C SER A 97 -18.22 2.35 -4.75
N GLN A 98 -17.05 1.72 -4.96
CA GLN A 98 -16.54 0.56 -4.22
C GLN A 98 -15.62 0.97 -3.06
N MET A 99 -15.48 2.27 -2.80
CA MET A 99 -14.79 2.79 -1.62
C MET A 99 -15.76 3.02 -0.47
N THR A 100 -15.32 2.77 0.77
CA THR A 100 -16.14 2.96 1.97
C THR A 100 -15.30 3.38 3.17
N THR A 101 -15.91 4.16 4.07
CA THR A 101 -15.35 4.43 5.41
C THR A 101 -15.91 3.50 6.49
N GLU A 102 -16.88 2.66 6.13
CA GLU A 102 -17.52 1.69 7.00
C GLU A 102 -16.72 0.38 7.04
N ASN A 103 -17.04 -0.50 8.00
CA ASN A 103 -16.45 -1.83 8.02
C ASN A 103 -17.25 -2.76 7.11
N ASP A 104 -16.93 -2.74 5.82
CA ASP A 104 -17.58 -3.56 4.79
C ASP A 104 -16.51 -4.38 4.05
N ALA A 105 -16.63 -5.70 4.15
CA ALA A 105 -15.69 -6.65 3.57
C ALA A 105 -15.73 -6.68 2.03
N GLU A 106 -16.83 -6.23 1.42
CA GLU A 106 -17.01 -6.21 -0.04
C GLU A 106 -16.42 -4.96 -0.69
N LYS A 107 -16.21 -3.89 0.08
CA LYS A 107 -15.71 -2.59 -0.41
C LYS A 107 -14.31 -2.28 0.07
N CYS A 108 -13.52 -1.58 -0.76
CA CYS A 108 -12.21 -1.07 -0.39
C CYS A 108 -12.34 -0.02 0.73
N TYR A 109 -11.55 -0.16 1.78
CA TYR A 109 -11.54 0.84 2.83
C TYR A 109 -10.92 2.14 2.31
N GLN A 110 -11.50 3.28 2.69
CA GLN A 110 -11.00 4.61 2.36
C GLN A 110 -9.77 4.91 3.23
N TYR A 111 -8.60 4.46 2.77
CA TYR A 111 -7.34 4.52 3.54
C TYR A 111 -6.59 5.86 3.44
N TRP A 112 -7.17 6.88 2.79
CA TRP A 112 -6.62 8.24 2.69
C TRP A 112 -7.72 9.31 2.80
N PRO A 113 -7.40 10.54 3.24
CA PRO A 113 -8.34 11.65 3.26
C PRO A 113 -8.70 12.15 1.85
N THR A 114 -9.99 12.32 1.57
CA THR A 114 -10.49 12.81 0.27
C THR A 114 -11.11 14.21 0.36
N LYS A 115 -11.41 14.69 1.56
CA LYS A 115 -12.00 16.01 1.79
C LYS A 115 -10.88 17.06 1.97
N PRO A 116 -11.01 18.26 1.39
CA PRO A 116 -10.05 19.36 1.59
C PRO A 116 -9.76 19.60 3.08
N ASP A 117 -8.50 19.94 3.38
CA ASP A 117 -8.01 20.28 4.72
C ASP A 117 -8.24 19.19 5.79
N THR A 118 -8.45 17.93 5.37
CA THR A 118 -8.60 16.80 6.29
C THR A 118 -7.31 15.99 6.39
N LYS A 119 -7.10 15.43 7.59
CA LYS A 119 -6.06 14.45 7.89
C LYS A 119 -6.68 13.18 8.46
N MET A 120 -5.95 12.08 8.30
CA MET A 120 -6.29 10.78 8.86
C MET A 120 -5.15 10.34 9.78
N GLU A 121 -5.51 9.99 11.02
CA GLU A 121 -4.58 9.41 12.00
C GLU A 121 -4.77 7.89 11.99
N ILE A 122 -3.67 7.16 11.83
CA ILE A 122 -3.68 5.72 11.57
C ILE A 122 -2.82 5.02 12.61
N GLY A 123 -3.37 3.96 13.21
CA GLY A 123 -2.64 3.10 14.15
C GLY A 123 -2.18 3.84 15.40
N GLN A 124 -3.11 4.43 16.16
CA GLN A 124 -2.80 5.23 17.37
C GLN A 124 -1.80 6.36 17.07
N LYS A 125 -2.03 7.10 15.97
CA LYS A 125 -1.15 8.17 15.49
C LYS A 125 0.24 7.71 15.05
N ARG A 126 0.48 6.42 14.84
CA ARG A 126 1.71 5.93 14.21
C ARG A 126 1.97 6.57 12.85
N PHE A 127 0.90 6.80 12.08
CA PHE A 127 0.97 7.58 10.85
C PHE A 127 -0.08 8.69 10.83
N THR A 128 0.28 9.80 10.23
CA THR A 128 -0.64 10.87 9.86
C THR A 128 -0.58 11.07 8.34
N VAL A 129 -1.74 10.98 7.68
CA VAL A 129 -1.90 11.23 6.25
C VAL A 129 -2.74 12.48 6.08
N SER A 130 -2.18 13.53 5.51
CA SER A 130 -2.87 14.81 5.30
C SER A 130 -3.08 15.07 3.81
N LEU A 131 -4.28 15.50 3.43
CA LEU A 131 -4.54 15.93 2.06
C LEU A 131 -3.95 17.33 1.85
N VAL A 132 -3.05 17.45 0.88
CA VAL A 132 -2.44 18.73 0.50
C VAL A 132 -3.21 19.37 -0.65
N LYS A 133 -3.51 18.58 -1.69
CA LYS A 133 -4.21 19.07 -2.88
C LYS A 133 -4.94 17.94 -3.58
N THR A 134 -6.07 18.27 -4.18
CA THR A 134 -6.79 17.38 -5.10
C THR A 134 -6.81 18.02 -6.50
N LYS A 135 -6.67 17.19 -7.53
CA LYS A 135 -6.91 17.55 -8.92
C LYS A 135 -7.84 16.51 -9.54
N GLU A 136 -9.04 16.93 -9.88
CA GLU A 136 -10.03 16.10 -10.56
C GLU A 136 -9.90 16.27 -12.07
N GLU A 137 -9.97 15.16 -12.79
CA GLU A 137 -9.93 15.07 -14.24
C GLU A 137 -11.00 14.08 -14.69
N LYS A 138 -11.29 14.04 -15.99
CA LYS A 138 -12.26 13.07 -16.51
C LYS A 138 -11.75 11.64 -16.31
N GLY A 139 -12.43 10.89 -15.44
CA GLY A 139 -12.19 9.47 -15.18
C GLY A 139 -11.15 9.16 -14.09
N PHE A 140 -10.53 10.18 -13.50
CA PHE A 140 -9.60 9.97 -12.38
C PHE A 140 -9.44 11.20 -11.51
N ILE A 141 -8.97 10.97 -10.28
CA ILE A 141 -8.64 12.01 -9.32
C ILE A 141 -7.20 11.81 -8.85
N ILE A 142 -6.45 12.90 -8.76
CA ILE A 142 -5.09 12.90 -8.22
C ILE A 142 -5.12 13.59 -6.86
N TYR A 143 -4.65 12.89 -5.82
CA TYR A 143 -4.49 13.41 -4.47
C TYR A 143 -2.99 13.56 -4.19
N ASP A 144 -2.55 14.78 -3.90
CA ASP A 144 -1.24 15.05 -3.33
C ASP A 144 -1.38 15.03 -1.79
N LEU A 145 -0.60 14.17 -1.13
CA LEU A 145 -0.68 13.90 0.29
C LEU A 145 0.66 14.14 0.98
N ALA A 146 0.61 14.43 2.27
CA ALA A 146 1.77 14.42 3.16
C ALA A 146 1.61 13.27 4.16
N LEU A 147 2.57 12.34 4.16
CA LEU A 147 2.64 11.20 5.06
C LEU A 147 3.72 11.44 6.12
N SER A 148 3.36 11.39 7.40
CA SER A 148 4.30 11.47 8.52
C SER A 148 4.23 10.20 9.36
N ALA A 149 5.38 9.74 9.86
CA ALA A 149 5.46 8.64 10.81
C ALA A 149 5.83 9.17 12.21
N HIS A 150 5.30 8.54 13.26
CA HIS A 150 5.50 8.95 14.65
C HIS A 150 5.77 7.71 15.52
N LEU A 151 6.90 7.04 15.27
CA LEU A 151 7.21 5.72 15.84
C LEU A 151 7.55 5.70 17.35
N ASP A 152 7.52 6.85 18.03
CA ASP A 152 8.07 7.00 19.39
C ASP A 152 7.08 7.35 20.51
N ALA A 153 5.76 7.40 20.26
CA ALA A 153 4.83 7.87 21.28
C ALA A 153 4.56 6.87 22.42
N ASP A 154 4.78 5.56 22.22
CA ASP A 154 4.27 4.52 23.14
C ASP A 154 5.31 3.53 23.71
N VAL A 155 6.63 3.83 23.69
CA VAL A 155 7.65 2.92 24.28
C VAL A 155 8.12 3.34 25.69
N THR A 156 7.76 4.53 26.20
CA THR A 156 8.23 4.99 27.54
C THR A 156 7.29 4.63 28.69
N ALA A 157 6.71 3.43 28.68
CA ALA A 157 6.01 2.86 29.83
C ALA A 157 6.15 1.33 29.90
N GLY A 158 7.39 0.81 29.90
CA GLY A 158 7.58 -0.62 30.17
C GLY A 158 8.98 -1.18 29.97
N LYS A 159 9.78 -1.11 31.04
CA LYS A 159 10.98 -1.94 31.35
C LYS A 159 12.23 -1.77 30.47
N ALA A 160 13.26 -1.23 31.12
CA ALA A 160 14.67 -1.42 30.77
C ALA A 160 15.07 -2.91 30.88
N VAL A 161 15.66 -3.46 29.81
CA VAL A 161 16.55 -4.64 29.86
C VAL A 161 17.66 -4.45 28.82
N ALA A 162 18.83 -5.01 29.15
CA ALA A 162 20.18 -4.66 28.74
C ALA A 162 20.57 -4.89 27.27
N LYS A 163 21.67 -4.21 26.91
CA LYS A 163 22.46 -4.32 25.68
C LYS A 163 22.92 -5.76 25.39
N ASP A 164 22.88 -6.15 24.12
CA ASP A 164 23.85 -7.08 23.55
C ASP A 164 24.23 -6.60 22.14
N ASP A 165 25.51 -6.77 21.80
CA ASP A 165 26.12 -6.29 20.58
C ASP A 165 25.88 -7.25 19.42
N GLY A 166 25.68 -6.69 18.24
CA GLY A 166 25.45 -7.43 17.01
C GLY A 166 25.08 -6.45 15.93
N SER A 167 26.10 -5.96 15.22
CA SER A 167 25.93 -4.98 14.14
C SER A 167 25.00 -5.53 13.07
N VAL A 168 23.76 -5.07 13.07
CA VAL A 168 22.88 -5.11 11.90
C VAL A 168 22.95 -3.72 11.29
N ASP A 169 23.32 -3.67 10.02
CA ASP A 169 23.40 -2.46 9.23
C ASP A 169 21.98 -1.88 9.12
N ILE A 170 21.61 -1.03 10.09
CA ILE A 170 20.36 -0.27 10.04
C ILE A 170 20.64 0.79 8.99
N GLY A 171 20.04 0.65 7.80
CA GLY A 171 19.97 1.73 6.84
C GLY A 171 19.25 2.92 7.47
N ILE A 172 19.99 3.76 8.19
CA ILE A 172 19.56 5.06 8.67
C ILE A 172 19.58 5.94 7.42
N GLY A 173 18.43 6.06 6.79
CA GLY A 173 18.34 6.68 5.48
C GLY A 173 16.96 7.25 5.18
N ASP A 174 16.37 7.97 6.14
CA ASP A 174 15.61 9.18 5.84
C ASP A 174 15.35 9.94 7.15
N ASP A 175 15.25 11.27 7.07
CA ASP A 175 14.86 12.11 8.19
C ASP A 175 13.39 11.81 8.54
N ASP A 176 13.14 10.80 9.38
CA ASP A 176 11.81 10.29 9.79
C ASP A 176 10.92 11.39 10.43
N THR A 177 11.49 12.59 10.68
CA THR A 177 10.76 13.76 11.18
C THR A 177 10.03 14.55 10.09
N LYS A 178 10.41 14.40 8.81
CA LYS A 178 9.82 15.17 7.71
C LYS A 178 8.65 14.42 7.05
N PRO A 179 7.54 15.11 6.77
CA PRO A 179 6.47 14.54 5.97
C PRO A 179 6.96 14.16 4.57
N ARG A 180 6.70 12.92 4.15
CA ARG A 180 6.95 12.42 2.79
C ARG A 180 5.80 12.81 1.88
N HIS A 181 6.11 13.34 0.70
CA HIS A 181 5.11 13.64 -0.32
C HIS A 181 4.69 12.35 -1.02
N ILE A 182 3.38 12.07 -1.03
CA ILE A 182 2.78 10.89 -1.62
C ILE A 182 1.73 11.33 -2.63
N ILE A 183 1.66 10.67 -3.79
CA ILE A 183 0.63 10.90 -4.79
C ILE A 183 -0.25 9.67 -4.86
N ILE A 184 -1.55 9.83 -4.64
CA ILE A 184 -2.55 8.80 -4.99
C ILE A 184 -3.20 9.20 -6.30
N PHE A 185 -3.10 8.32 -7.28
CA PHE A 185 -3.78 8.43 -8.56
C PHE A 185 -4.94 7.44 -8.58
N HIS A 186 -6.16 7.93 -8.47
CA HIS A 186 -7.37 7.12 -8.33
C HIS A 186 -8.19 7.12 -9.62
N ILE A 187 -8.28 5.98 -10.28
CA ILE A 187 -9.17 5.79 -11.43
C ILE A 187 -10.59 5.61 -10.91
N THR A 188 -11.49 6.52 -11.22
CA THR A 188 -12.80 6.61 -10.55
C THR A 188 -13.94 5.95 -11.30
N ASN A 189 -13.75 5.60 -12.58
CA ASN A 189 -14.81 5.13 -13.48
C ASN A 189 -14.47 3.80 -14.17
N TRP A 190 -13.66 2.95 -13.53
CA TRP A 190 -13.39 1.61 -14.02
C TRP A 190 -14.34 0.61 -13.36
N SER A 191 -15.54 0.48 -13.93
CA SER A 191 -16.53 -0.48 -13.44
C SER A 191 -16.08 -1.93 -13.68
N ILE A 192 -16.45 -2.81 -12.75
CA ILE A 192 -16.12 -4.23 -12.83
C ILE A 192 -16.74 -4.84 -14.10
N GLY A 193 -15.94 -5.59 -14.85
CA GLY A 193 -16.40 -6.30 -16.06
C GLY A 193 -16.37 -5.49 -17.35
N ILE A 194 -15.89 -4.23 -17.31
CA ILE A 194 -15.74 -3.38 -18.49
C ILE A 194 -14.26 -3.02 -18.66
N TRP A 195 -13.78 -3.00 -19.91
CA TRP A 195 -12.45 -2.47 -20.21
C TRP A 195 -12.44 -0.95 -19.97
N PRO A 196 -11.36 -0.41 -19.40
CA PRO A 196 -11.27 1.03 -19.20
C PRO A 196 -11.23 1.73 -20.56
N ASP A 197 -11.75 2.94 -20.63
CA ASP A 197 -11.58 3.81 -21.79
C ASP A 197 -10.06 4.05 -21.99
N LEU A 198 -9.53 3.58 -23.12
CA LEU A 198 -8.10 3.63 -23.41
C LEU A 198 -7.59 5.06 -23.61
N ASP A 199 -8.44 6.00 -24.03
CA ASP A 199 -8.05 7.41 -24.19
C ASP A 199 -7.90 8.08 -22.81
N GLN A 200 -8.79 7.69 -21.88
CA GLN A 200 -8.68 8.11 -20.47
C GLN A 200 -7.47 7.45 -19.80
N LEU A 201 -7.21 6.16 -20.09
CA LEU A 201 -6.02 5.46 -19.60
C LEU A 201 -4.73 6.04 -20.20
N GLY A 202 -4.73 6.47 -21.46
CA GLY A 202 -3.59 7.13 -22.10
C GLY A 202 -3.27 8.48 -21.45
N SER A 203 -4.30 9.27 -21.16
CA SER A 203 -4.18 10.51 -20.39
C SER A 203 -3.68 10.25 -18.97
N PHE A 204 -4.14 9.16 -18.33
CA PHE A 204 -3.65 8.66 -17.05
C PHE A 204 -2.14 8.34 -17.10
N ILE A 205 -1.69 7.52 -18.05
CA ILE A 205 -0.28 7.10 -18.18
C ILE A 205 0.63 8.32 -18.41
N LYS A 206 0.20 9.25 -19.26
CA LYS A 206 0.97 10.47 -19.55
C LYS A 206 1.15 11.34 -18.30
N ASN A 207 0.11 11.52 -17.49
CA ASN A 207 0.21 12.28 -16.23
C ASN A 207 1.11 11.56 -15.22
N LEU A 208 1.01 10.23 -15.14
CA LEU A 208 1.86 9.39 -14.27
C LEU A 208 3.34 9.59 -14.61
N GLN A 209 3.69 9.54 -15.90
CA GLN A 209 5.05 9.76 -16.38
C GLN A 209 5.57 11.15 -16.02
N VAL A 210 4.78 12.20 -16.26
CA VAL A 210 5.18 13.58 -15.92
C VAL A 210 5.45 13.76 -14.43
N LYS A 211 4.62 13.16 -13.55
CA LYS A 211 4.83 13.24 -12.11
C LYS A 211 6.05 12.45 -11.65
N ARG A 212 6.34 11.29 -12.28
CA ARG A 212 7.56 10.50 -12.03
C ARG A 212 8.85 11.29 -12.24
N TYR A 213 8.91 12.16 -13.25
CA TYR A 213 10.10 12.96 -13.55
C TYR A 213 10.25 14.23 -12.67
N LYS A 214 9.25 14.56 -11.84
CA LYS A 214 9.24 15.77 -11.00
C LYS A 214 9.37 15.49 -9.49
N SER A 215 9.47 14.21 -9.09
CA SER A 215 9.51 13.72 -7.70
C SER A 215 10.82 13.03 -7.35
#